data_AF-A0A375JE48-F1
#
_entry.id   AF-A0A375JE48-F1
#
_cell.length_a   1.000
_cell.length_b   1.000
_cell.length_c   1.000
_cell.angle_alpha   90.00
_cell.angle_beta   90.00
_cell.angle_gamma   90.00
#
_symmetry.space_group_name_H-M   'P 1'
#
loop_
_entity.id
_entity.type
_entity.pdbx_description
1 polymer ?
#
loop_
_entity_poly.entity_id
_entity_poly.type
_entity_poly.pdbx_seq_one_letter_code
_entity_poly.pdbx_strand_id
1 'polypeptide(L)'
;MSNRAPLGMNRAYLKAVQLVHQYRAASVPLVQRHLGIGAEHAESLLARMATETTVVRRMPNGLYLYVGEIVADELTALYGFAEEVLAVIASGEIDVDALRAAAVKFGLSAPT
;
A
#
# COMPACT_ATOMS: atom_id res chain seq x y z
N MET A 1 10.54 -1.22 19.29
CA MET A 1 10.65 0.25 19.51
C MET A 1 9.51 0.92 18.79
N SER A 2 8.56 1.52 19.51
CA SER A 2 7.36 2.11 18.91
C SER A 2 7.72 3.47 18.30
N ASN A 3 7.99 3.47 16.99
CA ASN A 3 8.36 4.66 16.23
C ASN A 3 7.09 5.46 15.91
N ARG A 4 6.53 6.15 16.93
CA ARG A 4 5.45 7.11 16.69
C ARG A 4 6.06 8.30 15.94
N ALA A 5 5.92 8.29 14.62
CA ALA A 5 6.22 9.46 13.80
C ALA A 5 5.57 10.71 14.43
N PRO A 6 6.26 11.85 14.50
CA PRO A 6 5.71 13.07 15.10
C PRO A 6 4.35 13.40 14.48
N LEU A 7 3.40 13.89 15.29
CA LEU A 7 2.00 14.11 14.88
C LEU A 7 1.87 14.94 13.58
N GLY A 8 2.79 15.89 13.36
CA GLY A 8 2.86 16.67 12.12
C GLY A 8 3.19 15.83 10.87
N MET A 9 4.02 14.79 11.02
CA MET A 9 4.42 13.89 9.93
C MET A 9 3.28 12.95 9.53
N ASN A 10 2.45 12.50 10.48
CA ASN A 10 1.24 11.74 10.15
C ASN A 10 0.20 12.61 9.43
N ARG A 11 0.05 13.88 9.80
CA ARG A 11 -0.86 14.80 9.08
C ARG A 11 -0.38 15.08 7.65
N ALA A 12 0.93 15.28 7.45
CA ALA A 12 1.52 15.45 6.12
C ALA A 12 1.33 14.20 5.26
N TYR A 13 1.52 13.01 5.84
CA TYR A 13 1.28 11.73 5.18
C TYR A 13 -0.15 11.57 4.69
N LEU A 14 -1.16 11.79 5.55
CA LEU A 14 -2.57 11.68 5.16
C LEU A 14 -2.94 12.66 4.05
N LYS A 15 -2.43 13.90 4.10
CA LYS A 15 -2.62 14.87 3.01
C LYS A 15 -1.94 14.44 1.72
N ALA A 16 -0.74 13.89 1.80
CA ALA A 16 -0.02 13.39 0.63
C ALA A 16 -0.78 12.24 -0.03
N VAL A 17 -1.36 11.31 0.75
CA VAL A 17 -2.21 10.24 0.23
C VAL A 17 -3.42 10.83 -0.51
N GLN A 18 -4.12 11.79 0.10
CA GLN A 18 -5.25 12.47 -0.54
C GLN A 18 -4.87 13.12 -1.88
N LEU A 19 -3.72 13.78 -1.95
CA LEU A 19 -3.22 14.39 -3.19
C LEU A 19 -2.96 13.34 -4.27
N VAL A 20 -2.31 12.22 -3.92
CA VAL A 20 -2.02 11.15 -4.88
C VAL A 20 -3.31 10.58 -5.48
N HIS A 21 -4.34 10.36 -4.65
CA HIS A 21 -5.67 9.92 -5.13
C HIS A 21 -6.36 11.00 -5.99
N GLN A 22 -6.40 12.24 -5.50
CA GLN A 22 -7.08 13.34 -6.18
C GLN A 22 -6.52 13.57 -7.59
N TYR A 23 -5.20 13.55 -7.74
CA TYR A 23 -4.53 13.81 -9.00
C TYR A 23 -4.24 12.53 -9.80
N ARG A 24 -4.54 11.35 -9.25
CA ARG A 24 -4.22 10.03 -9.84
C ARG A 24 -2.77 9.95 -10.31
N ALA A 25 -1.87 10.52 -9.51
CA ALA A 25 -0.46 10.67 -9.85
C ALA A 25 0.39 10.63 -8.59
N ALA A 26 1.53 9.95 -8.68
CA ALA A 26 2.52 9.88 -7.60
C ALA A 26 3.84 10.46 -8.10
N SER A 27 4.20 11.66 -7.65
CA SER A 27 5.49 12.26 -8.00
C SER A 27 5.98 13.21 -6.91
N VAL A 28 7.30 13.28 -6.73
CA VAL A 28 7.93 14.18 -5.75
C VAL A 28 7.51 15.64 -5.99
N PRO A 29 7.51 16.19 -7.22
CA PRO A 29 7.08 17.56 -7.46
C PRO A 29 5.62 17.84 -7.10
N LEU A 30 4.71 16.87 -7.29
CA LEU A 30 3.30 17.01 -6.92
C LEU A 30 3.17 17.25 -5.41
N VAL A 31 3.76 16.36 -4.61
CA VAL A 31 3.68 16.41 -3.15
C VAL A 31 4.42 17.64 -2.61
N GLN A 32 5.60 17.95 -3.16
CA GLN A 32 6.40 19.10 -2.79
C GLN A 32 5.62 20.41 -2.97
N ARG A 33 5.03 20.63 -4.15
CA ARG A 33 4.32 21.86 -4.49
C ARG A 33 3.05 22.06 -3.66
N HIS A 34 2.29 21.00 -3.42
CA HIS A 34 0.99 21.10 -2.74
C HIS A 34 1.12 21.12 -1.21
N LEU A 35 2.19 20.54 -0.65
CA LEU A 35 2.43 20.55 0.80
C LEU A 35 3.43 21.62 1.24
N GLY A 36 4.16 22.26 0.32
CA GLY A 36 5.16 23.29 0.65
C GLY A 36 6.35 22.74 1.44
N ILE A 37 6.73 21.48 1.19
CA ILE A 37 7.83 20.78 1.89
C ILE A 37 9.05 20.61 0.99
N GLY A 38 10.19 20.19 1.56
CA GLY A 38 11.39 19.87 0.78
C GLY A 38 11.26 18.57 -0.03
N ALA A 39 12.06 18.43 -1.09
CA ALA A 39 12.04 17.27 -1.98
C ALA A 39 12.29 15.94 -1.25
N GLU A 40 13.27 15.89 -0.33
CA GLU A 40 13.56 14.69 0.47
C GLU A 40 12.37 14.28 1.36
N HIS A 41 11.64 15.24 1.92
CA HIS A 41 10.46 14.95 2.73
C HIS A 41 9.30 14.46 1.85
N ALA A 42 9.12 15.05 0.66
CA ALA A 42 8.13 14.56 -0.30
C ALA A 42 8.47 13.13 -0.78
N GLU A 43 9.74 12.83 -1.04
CA GLU A 43 10.20 11.50 -1.40
C GLU A 43 9.98 10.50 -0.26
N SER A 44 10.28 10.85 1.00
CA SER A 44 10.07 9.94 2.13
C SER A 44 8.59 9.60 2.34
N LEU A 45 7.68 10.54 2.09
CA LEU A 45 6.24 10.29 2.12
C LEU A 45 5.81 9.31 1.01
N LEU A 46 6.32 9.46 -0.21
CA LEU A 46 6.02 8.55 -1.32
C LEU A 46 6.65 7.16 -1.11
N ALA A 47 7.87 7.10 -0.59
CA ALA A 47 8.52 5.85 -0.22
C ALA A 47 7.71 5.11 0.85
N ARG A 48 7.22 5.84 1.87
CA ARG A 48 6.33 5.30 2.90
C ARG A 48 5.00 4.81 2.30
N MET A 49 4.39 5.54 1.37
CA MET A 49 3.19 5.05 0.67
C MET A 49 3.47 3.78 -0.12
N ALA A 50 4.62 3.68 -0.79
CA ALA A 50 4.99 2.49 -1.54
C ALA A 50 5.23 1.25 -0.66
N THR A 51 5.43 1.44 0.65
CA THR A 51 5.54 0.34 1.62
C THR A 51 4.23 0.06 2.36
N GLU A 52 3.44 1.10 2.65
CA GLU A 52 2.24 1.00 3.49
C GLU A 52 0.94 0.84 2.68
N THR A 53 1.00 1.05 1.36
CA THR A 53 -0.17 1.04 0.47
C THR A 53 0.18 0.40 -0.87
N THR A 54 -0.83 0.01 -1.62
CA THR A 54 -0.70 -0.49 -3.00
C THR A 54 -0.94 0.58 -4.05
N VAL A 55 -1.42 1.76 -3.67
CA VAL A 55 -1.78 2.87 -4.58
C VAL A 55 -0.56 3.59 -5.15
N VAL A 56 0.61 3.42 -4.54
CA VAL A 56 1.88 3.96 -5.03
C VAL A 56 2.87 2.82 -5.21
N ARG A 57 3.54 2.77 -6.35
CA ARG A 57 4.65 1.85 -6.61
C ARG A 57 5.91 2.63 -6.92
N ARG A 58 7.03 2.24 -6.29
CA ARG A 58 8.36 2.73 -6.68
C ARG A 58 8.86 1.94 -7.90
N MET A 59 9.29 2.68 -8.93
CA MET A 59 9.81 2.14 -10.18
C MET A 59 11.35 1.96 -10.09
N PRO A 60 11.96 1.08 -10.91
CA PRO A 60 13.42 0.86 -10.89
C PRO A 60 14.26 2.11 -11.17
N ASN A 61 13.70 3.07 -11.90
CA ASN A 61 14.35 4.36 -12.20
C ASN A 61 14.21 5.39 -11.06
N GLY A 62 13.65 5.00 -9.90
CA GLY A 62 13.46 5.87 -8.75
C GLY A 62 12.19 6.72 -8.80
N LEU A 63 11.42 6.68 -9.89
CA LEU A 63 10.12 7.38 -9.99
C LEU A 63 9.02 6.62 -9.23
N TYR A 64 7.90 7.30 -9.02
CA TYR A 64 6.71 6.72 -8.41
C TYR A 64 5.59 6.64 -9.44
N LEU A 65 4.79 5.58 -9.35
CA LEU A 65 3.61 5.35 -10.19
C LEU A 65 2.39 5.29 -9.29
N TYR A 66 1.33 6.00 -9.67
CA TYR A 66 0.01 5.78 -9.08
C TYR A 66 -0.59 4.51 -9.70
N VAL A 67 -0.84 3.51 -8.87
CA VAL A 67 -1.54 2.30 -9.23
C VAL A 67 -3.01 2.55 -8.93
N GLY A 68 -3.84 2.63 -9.98
CA GLY A 68 -5.25 2.99 -9.84
C GLY A 68 -6.00 2.10 -8.85
N GLU A 69 -7.05 2.65 -8.24
CA GLU A 69 -7.81 2.01 -7.13
C GLU A 69 -8.17 0.55 -7.39
N ILE A 70 -8.65 0.19 -8.58
CA ILE A 70 -9.01 -1.20 -8.91
C ILE A 70 -7.80 -2.14 -8.82
N VAL A 71 -6.66 -1.74 -9.39
CA VAL A 71 -5.45 -2.55 -9.39
C VAL A 71 -4.80 -2.56 -7.99
N ALA A 72 -4.90 -1.46 -7.26
CA ALA A 72 -4.42 -1.37 -5.89
C ALA A 72 -5.23 -2.28 -4.96
N ASP A 73 -6.55 -2.32 -5.11
CA ASP A 73 -7.45 -3.19 -4.35
C ASP A 73 -7.20 -4.66 -4.68
N GLU A 74 -7.07 -5.01 -5.96
CA GLU A 74 -6.72 -6.36 -6.41
C GLU A 74 -5.36 -6.82 -5.87
N LEU A 75 -4.36 -5.93 -5.89
CA LEU A 75 -3.04 -6.23 -5.32
C LEU A 75 -3.09 -6.39 -3.80
N THR A 76 -3.82 -5.53 -3.09
CA THR A 76 -4.00 -5.65 -1.64
C THR A 76 -4.66 -6.98 -1.29
N ALA A 77 -5.71 -7.37 -2.02
CA ALA A 77 -6.38 -8.65 -1.86
C ALA A 77 -5.41 -9.83 -2.07
N LEU A 78 -4.61 -9.78 -3.13
CA LEU A 78 -3.63 -10.82 -3.44
C LEU A 78 -2.53 -10.93 -2.37
N TYR A 79 -1.99 -9.79 -1.90
CA TYR A 79 -0.98 -9.77 -0.85
C TYR A 79 -1.52 -10.33 0.47
N GLY A 80 -2.71 -9.92 0.89
CA GLY A 80 -3.33 -10.42 2.11
C GLY A 80 -3.59 -11.93 2.08
N PHE A 81 -4.06 -12.45 0.93
CA PHE A 81 -4.22 -13.89 0.75
C PHE A 81 -2.89 -14.64 0.82
N ALA A 82 -1.83 -14.11 0.19
CA ALA A 82 -0.51 -14.73 0.22
C ALA A 82 0.05 -14.82 1.66
N GLU A 83 -0.16 -13.81 2.50
CA GLU A 83 0.24 -13.85 3.92
C GLU A 83 -0.48 -14.97 4.68
N GLU A 84 -1.79 -15.16 4.47
CA GLU A 84 -2.52 -16.26 5.11
C GLU A 84 -2.04 -17.64 4.63
N VAL A 85 -1.78 -17.79 3.33
CA VAL A 85 -1.19 -19.03 2.78
C VAL A 85 0.15 -19.34 3.43
N LEU A 86 1.04 -18.34 3.55
CA LEU A 86 2.34 -18.52 4.17
C LEU A 86 2.22 -18.87 5.67
N ALA A 87 1.27 -18.27 6.38
CA ALA A 87 1.00 -18.59 7.78
C ALA A 87 0.51 -20.04 7.95
N VAL A 88 -0.38 -20.51 7.08
CA VAL A 88 -0.85 -21.91 7.08
C VAL A 88 0.30 -22.86 6.78
N ILE A 89 1.12 -22.59 5.76
CA ILE A 89 2.30 -23.43 5.45
C ILE A 89 3.26 -23.48 6.64
N ALA A 90 3.51 -22.35 7.31
CA ALA A 90 4.38 -22.29 8.47
C ALA A 90 3.85 -23.09 9.68
N SER A 91 2.53 -23.29 9.78
CA SER A 91 1.91 -24.10 10.84
C SER A 91 2.14 -25.61 10.68
N GLY A 92 2.59 -26.06 9.51
CA GLY A 92 2.95 -27.45 9.24
C GLY A 92 1.77 -28.36 8.85
N GLU A 93 0.54 -27.87 8.92
CA GLU A 93 -0.67 -28.57 8.49
C GLU A 93 -1.46 -27.69 7.51
N ILE A 94 -1.68 -28.19 6.29
CA ILE A 94 -2.42 -27.45 5.26
C ILE A 94 -3.91 -27.77 5.38
N ASP A 95 -4.65 -26.90 6.04
CA ASP A 95 -6.11 -26.90 6.01
C ASP A 95 -6.61 -26.24 4.72
N VAL A 96 -7.06 -27.07 3.78
CA VAL A 96 -7.54 -26.63 2.46
C VAL A 96 -8.83 -25.82 2.57
N ASP A 97 -9.69 -26.10 3.54
CA ASP A 97 -10.96 -25.39 3.70
C ASP A 97 -10.74 -24.02 4.33
N ALA A 98 -9.77 -23.90 5.25
CA ALA A 98 -9.30 -22.60 5.73
C ALA A 98 -8.74 -21.72 4.59
N LEU A 99 -7.96 -22.30 3.68
CA LEU A 99 -7.43 -21.58 2.52
C LEU A 99 -8.54 -21.16 1.53
N ARG A 100 -9.57 -21.99 1.33
CA ARG A 100 -10.73 -21.60 0.51
C ARG A 100 -11.50 -20.44 1.16
N ALA A 101 -11.73 -20.50 2.46
CA ALA A 101 -12.37 -19.41 3.19
C ALA A 101 -11.55 -18.11 3.10
N ALA A 102 -10.22 -18.19 3.19
CA ALA A 102 -9.31 -17.07 2.98
C ALA A 102 -9.44 -16.48 1.56
N ALA A 103 -9.46 -17.33 0.53
CA ALA A 103 -9.63 -16.88 -0.86
C ALA A 103 -10.96 -16.12 -1.07
N VAL A 104 -12.04 -16.57 -0.44
CA VAL A 104 -13.34 -15.87 -0.45
C VAL A 104 -13.26 -14.55 0.32
N LYS A 105 -12.64 -14.55 1.52
CA LYS A 105 -12.44 -13.34 2.34
C LYS A 105 -11.71 -12.22 1.58
N PHE A 106 -10.72 -12.57 0.76
CA PHE A 106 -9.99 -11.62 -0.07
C PHE A 106 -10.62 -11.41 -1.46
N GLY A 107 -11.79 -11.98 -1.75
CA GLY A 107 -12.49 -11.77 -3.02
C GLY A 107 -11.82 -12.41 -4.24
N LEU A 108 -10.92 -13.37 -4.01
CA LEU A 108 -10.22 -14.13 -5.07
C LEU A 108 -11.04 -15.33 -5.58
N SER A 109 -12.08 -15.72 -4.85
CA SER A 109 -13.03 -16.75 -5.24
C SER A 109 -14.46 -16.38 -4.83
N ALA A 110 -15.44 -16.88 -5.56
CA ALA A 110 -16.85 -16.75 -5.16
C ALA A 110 -17.13 -17.62 -3.91
N PRO A 111 -18.06 -17.18 -3.02
CA PRO A 111 -18.58 -18.04 -1.97
C PRO A 111 -19.30 -19.23 -2.60
N THR A 112 -18.90 -20.45 -2.23
CA THR A 112 -19.56 -21.72 -2.58
C THR A 112 -20.77 -21.99 -1.69
#